data_AF-A0A1M7JU19-F1
#
_entry.id   AF-A0A1M7JU19-F1
#
_cell.length_a   1.000
_cell.length_b   1.000
_cell.length_c   1.000
_cell.angle_alpha   90.00
_cell.angle_beta   90.00
_cell.angle_gamma   90.00
#
_symmetry.space_group_name_H-M   'P 1'
#
loop_
_entity.id
_entity.type
_entity.pdbx_description
1 polymer ?
#
loop_
_entity_poly.entity_id
_entity_poly.type
_entity_poly.pdbx_seq_one_letter_code
_entity_poly.pdbx_strand_id
1 'polypeptide(L)'
;MRFRLLLILLVWMHLGDLVSAWLYDGGSWPAIGLMRNVRDLLVVVLASVCLLSVRIPSRLLVPILAYGGLAAVYLLWNRGGVTRGVLLGSFGTLIIPMLFFLVGFYCVRQRWQLTRAIYLLLILGIASTGFGAWEQQHTEFWVDTLDFPGYMLNVKGLLIGANPDTGLPWNFYANTELDRRAAGLLASPLAQGLFLAVVALAGVACLERRARWLGMASCLVMFIGIWMSGTRAGMLAASLALVGYMATSSTLFRGRKTRLLMTICASGIIVLASYSIVQFSLQLADGSTVGHWMALQKNLREVSRVVLLGAGLGQQGAIAAQQGATSIGGGEGAIFSIAFQLGLPAALLFLTFYGNLARALWRGYREHRDPASLAMFWLTLGIAPTLMTSEHMLAVSGTGAFWLLCGATLRSLPQTPHSAVGIRYE
;
A
#
# COMPACT_ATOMS: atom_id res chain seq x y z
N MET A 1 25.46 -0.58 -3.67
CA MET A 1 24.67 0.52 -4.28
C MET A 1 23.16 0.24 -4.24
N ARG A 2 22.64 -0.81 -4.91
CA ARG A 2 21.19 -1.14 -5.00
C ARG A 2 20.41 -1.06 -3.68
N PHE A 3 20.90 -1.73 -2.63
CA PHE A 3 20.24 -1.71 -1.33
C PHE A 3 20.17 -0.31 -0.70
N ARG A 4 21.18 0.55 -0.90
CA ARG A 4 21.14 1.94 -0.41
C ARG A 4 20.06 2.75 -1.13
N LEU A 5 19.89 2.55 -2.43
CA LEU A 5 18.82 3.18 -3.20
C LEU A 5 17.44 2.76 -2.69
N LEU A 6 17.26 1.49 -2.32
CA LEU A 6 16.03 1.04 -1.65
C LEU A 6 15.78 1.76 -0.33
N LEU A 7 16.79 1.92 0.52
CA LEU A 7 16.63 2.65 1.78
C LEU A 7 16.26 4.12 1.53
N ILE A 8 16.89 4.76 0.55
CA ILE A 8 16.54 6.14 0.13
C ILE A 8 15.09 6.19 -0.35
N LEU A 9 14.65 5.26 -1.20
CA LEU A 9 13.27 5.18 -1.66
C LEU A 9 12.28 5.00 -0.50
N LEU A 10 12.60 4.13 0.47
CA LEU A 10 11.75 3.95 1.66
C LEU A 10 11.63 5.25 2.44
N VAL A 11 12.73 5.97 2.72
CA VAL A 11 12.64 7.27 3.40
C VAL A 11 11.83 8.26 2.57
N TRP A 12 12.11 8.37 1.27
CA TRP A 12 11.47 9.32 0.36
C TRP A 12 9.96 9.07 0.23
N MET A 13 9.50 7.83 0.21
CA MET A 13 8.06 7.56 0.10
C MET A 13 7.28 7.97 1.36
N HIS A 14 7.92 7.97 2.53
CA HIS A 14 7.25 8.18 3.81
C HIS A 14 7.48 9.56 4.40
N LEU A 15 8.52 10.29 3.95
CA LEU A 15 8.77 11.69 4.31
C LEU A 15 8.59 12.65 3.13
N GLY A 16 8.51 12.14 1.90
CA GLY A 16 8.67 12.95 0.70
C GLY A 16 7.62 14.04 0.57
N ASP A 17 6.36 13.76 0.86
CA ASP A 17 5.30 14.77 0.76
C ASP A 17 5.42 15.83 1.85
N LEU A 18 5.73 15.44 3.08
CA LEU A 18 5.95 16.37 4.20
C LEU A 18 7.16 17.29 3.93
N VAL A 19 8.28 16.70 3.53
CA VAL A 19 9.52 17.45 3.23
C VAL A 19 9.35 18.32 1.98
N SER A 20 8.66 17.83 0.95
CA SER A 20 8.43 18.62 -0.27
C SER A 20 7.49 19.77 0.00
N ALA A 21 6.42 19.59 0.79
CA ALA A 21 5.54 20.68 1.19
C ALA A 21 6.32 21.76 1.96
N TRP A 22 7.10 21.36 2.96
CA TRP A 22 7.92 22.28 3.74
C TRP A 22 8.91 23.07 2.87
N LEU A 23 9.59 22.42 1.91
CA LEU A 23 10.55 23.07 1.03
C LEU A 23 9.91 23.90 -0.09
N TYR A 24 8.68 23.57 -0.50
CA TYR A 24 8.02 24.23 -1.62
C TYR A 24 7.64 25.66 -1.25
N ASP A 25 6.89 25.85 -0.16
CA ASP A 25 6.46 27.17 0.31
C ASP A 25 7.37 27.69 1.43
N GLY A 26 7.55 26.91 2.52
CA GLY A 26 8.41 27.28 3.66
C GLY A 26 9.91 27.39 3.35
N GLY A 27 10.37 26.76 2.27
CA GLY A 27 11.75 26.83 1.76
C GLY A 27 11.90 27.61 0.45
N SER A 28 10.81 28.10 -0.13
CA SER A 28 10.77 28.85 -1.40
C SER A 28 11.52 28.15 -2.55
N TRP A 29 11.42 26.82 -2.66
CA TRP A 29 12.04 26.05 -3.74
C TRP A 29 11.00 25.35 -4.63
N PRO A 30 10.37 26.05 -5.59
CA PRO A 30 9.30 25.50 -6.42
C PRO A 30 9.68 24.23 -7.20
N ALA A 31 10.96 24.10 -7.59
CA ALA A 31 11.45 22.93 -8.30
C ALA A 31 11.45 21.64 -7.46
N ILE A 32 11.24 21.71 -6.14
CA ILE A 32 11.09 20.52 -5.30
C ILE A 32 9.90 19.65 -5.75
N GLY A 33 8.87 20.23 -6.39
CA GLY A 33 7.78 19.46 -6.98
C GLY A 33 8.24 18.41 -8.01
N LEU A 34 9.38 18.64 -8.67
CA LEU A 34 9.98 17.70 -9.63
C LEU A 34 10.61 16.48 -8.96
N MET A 35 10.90 16.54 -7.66
CA MET A 35 11.47 15.41 -6.92
C MET A 35 10.59 14.17 -7.00
N ARG A 36 9.28 14.33 -7.04
CA ARG A 36 8.35 13.21 -7.25
C ARG A 36 8.63 12.45 -8.56
N ASN A 37 8.90 13.18 -9.65
CA ASN A 37 9.22 12.57 -10.94
C ASN A 37 10.55 11.82 -10.90
N VAL A 38 11.54 12.34 -10.16
CA VAL A 38 12.84 11.67 -9.96
C VAL A 38 12.67 10.35 -9.21
N ARG A 39 11.84 10.33 -8.14
CA ARG A 39 11.50 9.10 -7.42
C ARG A 39 10.86 8.07 -8.35
N ASP A 40 9.87 8.50 -9.11
CA ASP A 40 9.09 7.60 -9.98
C ASP A 40 9.97 7.07 -11.12
N LEU A 41 10.84 7.90 -11.71
CA LEU A 41 11.84 7.48 -12.69
C LEU A 41 12.83 6.48 -12.09
N LEU A 42 13.33 6.71 -10.88
CA LEU A 42 14.23 5.78 -10.20
C LEU A 42 13.58 4.41 -9.99
N VAL A 43 12.31 4.38 -9.59
CA VAL A 43 11.53 3.14 -9.45
C VAL A 43 11.42 2.41 -10.80
N VAL A 44 11.09 3.11 -11.87
CA VAL A 44 11.00 2.53 -13.23
C VAL A 44 12.35 1.97 -13.69
N VAL A 45 13.44 2.72 -13.50
CA VAL A 45 14.80 2.27 -13.88
C VAL A 45 15.19 1.02 -13.11
N LEU A 46 15.01 1.00 -11.78
CA LEU A 46 15.36 -0.16 -10.95
C LEU A 46 14.50 -1.39 -11.28
N ALA A 47 13.21 -1.21 -11.53
CA ALA A 47 12.31 -2.28 -11.96
C ALA A 47 12.73 -2.84 -13.34
N SER A 48 13.09 -1.97 -14.28
CA SER A 48 13.56 -2.37 -15.62
C SER A 48 14.86 -3.16 -15.52
N VAL A 49 15.81 -2.71 -14.70
CA VAL A 49 17.06 -3.44 -14.47
C VAL A 49 16.79 -4.79 -13.79
N CYS A 50 15.78 -4.89 -12.93
CA CYS A 50 15.34 -6.17 -12.36
C CYS A 50 14.95 -7.17 -13.45
N LEU A 51 14.07 -6.75 -14.36
CA LEU A 51 13.59 -7.58 -15.48
C LEU A 51 14.74 -8.03 -16.40
N LEU A 52 15.73 -7.17 -16.61
CA LEU A 52 16.87 -7.47 -17.49
C LEU A 52 17.96 -8.33 -16.84
N SER A 53 18.11 -8.29 -15.52
CA SER A 53 19.30 -8.86 -14.84
C SER A 53 19.01 -9.93 -13.80
N VAL A 54 17.75 -10.14 -13.42
CA VAL A 54 17.39 -11.08 -12.35
C VAL A 54 16.33 -12.07 -12.84
N ARG A 55 16.57 -13.36 -12.64
CA ARG A 55 15.59 -14.41 -12.92
C ARG A 55 14.45 -14.35 -11.89
N ILE A 56 13.24 -14.12 -12.38
CA ILE A 56 12.00 -14.11 -11.60
C ILE A 56 11.22 -15.39 -11.94
N PRO A 57 10.61 -16.10 -10.97
CA PRO A 57 9.78 -17.26 -11.27
C PRO A 57 8.67 -16.92 -12.28
N SER A 58 8.51 -17.74 -13.32
CA SER A 58 7.56 -17.47 -14.42
C SER A 58 6.12 -17.24 -13.96
N ARG A 59 5.72 -17.87 -12.84
CA ARG A 59 4.39 -17.67 -12.23
C ARG A 59 4.13 -16.23 -11.77
N LEU A 60 5.19 -15.48 -11.46
CA LEU A 60 5.11 -14.06 -11.11
C LEU A 60 5.41 -13.18 -12.33
N LEU A 61 6.42 -13.57 -13.12
CA LEU A 61 6.88 -12.80 -14.27
C LEU A 61 5.83 -12.68 -15.38
N VAL A 62 5.18 -13.79 -15.76
CA VAL A 62 4.22 -13.80 -16.87
C VAL A 62 3.04 -12.87 -16.62
N PRO A 63 2.34 -12.91 -15.46
CA PRO A 63 1.30 -11.94 -15.13
C PRO A 63 1.79 -10.49 -15.12
N ILE A 64 3.01 -10.22 -14.62
CA ILE A 64 3.60 -8.88 -14.61
C ILE A 64 3.77 -8.35 -16.04
N LEU A 65 4.39 -9.15 -16.92
CA LEU A 65 4.66 -8.75 -18.30
C LEU A 65 3.37 -8.64 -19.13
N ALA A 66 2.43 -9.59 -18.97
CA ALA A 66 1.16 -9.55 -19.67
C ALA A 66 0.32 -8.35 -19.24
N TYR A 67 0.24 -8.07 -17.93
CA TYR A 67 -0.47 -6.90 -17.40
C TYR A 67 0.17 -5.59 -17.86
N GLY A 68 1.49 -5.46 -17.69
CA GLY A 68 2.23 -4.26 -18.09
C GLY A 68 2.18 -4.02 -19.59
N GLY A 69 2.28 -5.08 -20.41
CA GLY A 69 2.13 -5.02 -21.86
C GLY A 69 0.73 -4.56 -22.27
N LEU A 70 -0.32 -5.10 -21.66
CA LEU A 70 -1.69 -4.66 -21.92
C LEU A 70 -1.89 -3.19 -21.51
N ALA A 71 -1.42 -2.79 -20.34
CA ALA A 71 -1.47 -1.39 -19.91
C ALA A 71 -0.72 -0.45 -20.87
N ALA A 72 0.43 -0.88 -21.39
CA ALA A 72 1.21 -0.13 -22.38
C ALA A 72 0.49 -0.01 -23.73
N VAL A 73 -0.24 -1.05 -24.17
CA VAL A 73 -1.09 -0.96 -25.37
C VAL A 73 -2.18 0.10 -25.17
N TYR A 74 -2.82 0.16 -24.00
CA TYR A 74 -3.81 1.20 -23.70
C TYR A 74 -3.21 2.60 -23.61
N LEU A 75 -1.96 2.72 -23.14
CA LEU A 75 -1.20 3.97 -23.13
C LEU A 75 -0.96 4.48 -24.57
N LEU A 76 -0.64 3.59 -25.50
CA LEU A 76 -0.44 3.96 -26.91
C LEU A 76 -1.74 4.23 -27.66
N TRP A 77 -2.80 3.48 -27.34
CA TRP A 77 -4.10 3.62 -28.00
C TRP A 77 -4.83 4.91 -27.58
N ASN A 78 -4.72 5.34 -26.31
CA ASN A 78 -5.46 6.48 -25.76
C ASN A 78 -6.96 6.45 -26.09
N ARG A 79 -7.60 5.28 -25.91
CA ARG A 79 -9.03 5.08 -26.19
C ARG A 79 -9.94 6.09 -25.47
N GLY A 80 -9.54 6.53 -24.28
CA GLY A 80 -10.28 7.50 -23.48
C GLY A 80 -10.21 8.94 -23.98
N GLY A 81 -9.36 9.25 -24.96
CA GLY A 81 -9.21 10.60 -25.50
C GLY A 81 -8.75 11.62 -24.44
N VAL A 82 -8.08 11.18 -23.38
CA VAL A 82 -7.63 12.04 -22.27
C VAL A 82 -6.32 12.73 -22.61
N THR A 83 -5.98 13.78 -21.87
CA THR A 83 -4.70 14.48 -22.00
C THR A 83 -3.53 13.56 -21.66
N ARG A 84 -2.35 13.83 -22.24
CA ARG A 84 -1.14 13.01 -22.00
C ARG A 84 -0.76 12.91 -20.52
N GLY A 85 -0.98 13.98 -19.75
CA GLY A 85 -0.71 14.00 -18.31
C GLY A 85 -1.57 13.00 -17.54
N VAL A 86 -2.88 12.98 -17.80
CA VAL A 86 -3.81 11.99 -17.20
C VAL A 86 -3.40 10.58 -17.62
N LEU A 87 -3.12 10.40 -18.91
CA LEU A 87 -2.82 9.09 -19.47
C LEU A 87 -1.60 8.47 -18.80
N LEU A 88 -0.51 9.24 -18.68
CA LEU A 88 0.73 8.82 -18.01
C LEU A 88 0.53 8.66 -16.50
N GLY A 89 -0.21 9.55 -15.85
CA GLY A 89 -0.51 9.48 -14.42
C GLY A 89 -1.32 8.23 -14.05
N SER A 90 -2.37 7.93 -14.82
CA SER A 90 -3.18 6.73 -14.67
C SER A 90 -2.39 5.47 -14.98
N PHE A 91 -1.62 5.45 -16.08
CA PHE A 91 -0.73 4.33 -16.39
C PHE A 91 0.24 4.04 -15.24
N GLY A 92 0.94 5.08 -14.77
CA GLY A 92 1.86 4.99 -13.64
C GLY A 92 1.18 4.45 -12.39
N THR A 93 -0.03 4.91 -12.08
CA THR A 93 -0.82 4.45 -10.94
C THR A 93 -1.13 2.95 -11.01
N LEU A 94 -1.55 2.47 -12.19
CA LEU A 94 -1.93 1.06 -12.38
C LEU A 94 -0.74 0.09 -12.28
N ILE A 95 0.47 0.52 -12.65
CA ILE A 95 1.67 -0.34 -12.64
C ILE A 95 2.47 -0.29 -11.33
N ILE A 96 2.12 0.58 -10.38
CA ILE A 96 2.80 0.71 -9.07
C ILE A 96 3.03 -0.66 -8.39
N PRO A 97 2.02 -1.54 -8.25
CA PRO A 97 2.20 -2.84 -7.60
C PRO A 97 3.37 -3.65 -8.16
N MET A 98 3.45 -3.73 -9.50
CA MET A 98 4.48 -4.50 -10.18
C MET A 98 5.84 -3.82 -10.08
N LEU A 99 5.91 -2.50 -10.29
CA LEU A 99 7.17 -1.76 -10.22
C LEU A 99 7.79 -1.86 -8.83
N PHE A 100 7.04 -1.58 -7.78
CA PHE A 100 7.55 -1.63 -6.40
C PHE A 100 7.88 -3.06 -5.98
N PHE A 101 7.10 -4.05 -6.39
CA PHE A 101 7.48 -5.46 -6.21
C PHE A 101 8.84 -5.78 -6.84
N LEU A 102 9.05 -5.38 -8.11
CA LEU A 102 10.31 -5.62 -8.83
C LEU A 102 11.49 -4.91 -8.18
N VAL A 103 11.32 -3.66 -7.72
CA VAL A 103 12.37 -2.91 -6.99
C VAL A 103 12.76 -3.63 -5.70
N GLY A 104 11.79 -4.08 -4.91
CA GLY A 104 12.04 -4.85 -3.70
C GLY A 104 12.80 -6.15 -3.99
N PHE A 105 12.36 -6.86 -5.02
CA PHE A 105 12.98 -8.11 -5.48
C PHE A 105 14.40 -7.91 -6.05
N TYR A 106 14.70 -6.74 -6.63
CA TYR A 106 16.01 -6.43 -7.18
C TYR A 106 17.03 -6.02 -6.12
N CYS A 107 16.61 -5.16 -5.19
CA CYS A 107 17.51 -4.43 -4.31
C CYS A 107 17.93 -5.23 -3.07
N VAL A 108 17.14 -6.21 -2.65
CA VAL A 108 17.44 -7.08 -1.50
C VAL A 108 17.98 -8.42 -1.99
N ARG A 109 19.17 -8.83 -1.56
CA ARG A 109 19.78 -10.14 -1.89
C ARG A 109 20.00 -11.02 -0.68
N GLN A 110 20.08 -10.43 0.51
CA GLN A 110 20.48 -11.11 1.73
C GLN A 110 19.47 -10.82 2.84
N ARG A 111 19.27 -11.77 3.75
CA ARG A 111 18.26 -11.66 4.80
C ARG A 111 18.47 -10.46 5.73
N TRP A 112 19.71 -10.11 6.05
CA TRP A 112 20.00 -8.94 6.88
C TRP A 112 19.60 -7.61 6.20
N GLN A 113 19.57 -7.56 4.86
CA GLN A 113 19.09 -6.38 4.12
C GLN A 113 17.59 -6.21 4.31
N LEU A 114 16.81 -7.30 4.20
CA LEU A 114 15.39 -7.28 4.53
C LEU A 114 15.17 -6.83 5.99
N THR A 115 15.91 -7.41 6.94
CA THR A 115 15.82 -7.01 8.35
C THR A 115 16.12 -5.52 8.55
N ARG A 116 17.16 -4.97 7.91
CA ARG A 116 17.47 -3.53 7.98
C ARG A 116 16.37 -2.66 7.36
N ALA A 117 15.79 -3.09 6.24
CA ALA A 117 14.66 -2.38 5.64
C ALA A 117 13.44 -2.36 6.59
N ILE A 118 13.13 -3.49 7.24
CA ILE A 118 12.04 -3.56 8.23
C ILE A 118 12.35 -2.68 9.45
N TYR A 119 13.60 -2.67 9.94
CA TYR A 119 13.99 -1.77 11.05
C TYR A 119 13.83 -0.30 10.70
N LEU A 120 14.23 0.11 9.49
CA LEU A 120 14.01 1.48 9.02
C LEU A 120 12.51 1.80 8.99
N LEU A 121 11.68 0.89 8.46
CA LEU A 121 10.23 1.07 8.43
C LEU A 121 9.61 1.10 9.82
N LEU A 122 10.13 0.34 10.79
CA LEU A 122 9.73 0.40 12.20
C LEU A 122 10.02 1.77 12.81
N ILE A 123 11.22 2.32 12.58
CA ILE A 123 11.59 3.65 13.06
C ILE A 123 10.67 4.70 12.44
N LEU A 124 10.46 4.65 11.12
CA LEU A 124 9.54 5.54 10.42
C LEU A 124 8.10 5.39 10.93
N GLY A 125 7.64 4.16 11.20
CA GLY A 125 6.32 3.89 11.75
C GLY A 125 6.15 4.50 13.15
N ILE A 126 7.10 4.28 14.06
CA ILE A 126 7.08 4.85 15.42
C ILE A 126 7.10 6.39 15.35
N ALA A 127 8.00 6.95 14.55
CA ALA A 127 8.08 8.39 14.36
C ALA A 127 6.77 8.94 13.77
N SER A 128 6.16 8.22 12.81
CA SER A 128 4.89 8.61 12.20
C SER A 128 3.71 8.54 13.15
N THR A 129 3.65 7.53 14.03
CA THR A 129 2.64 7.46 15.09
C THR A 129 2.82 8.60 16.09
N GLY A 130 4.05 8.85 16.55
CA GLY A 130 4.34 9.92 17.51
C GLY A 130 4.04 11.30 16.95
N PHE A 131 4.47 11.56 15.71
CA PHE A 131 4.16 12.80 15.01
C PHE A 131 2.64 12.94 14.77
N GLY A 132 1.97 11.86 14.39
CA GLY A 132 0.51 11.82 14.23
C GLY A 132 -0.25 12.22 15.51
N ALA A 133 0.24 11.83 16.68
CA ALA A 133 -0.38 12.19 17.97
C ALA A 133 -0.30 13.68 18.26
N TRP A 134 0.83 14.28 17.88
CA TRP A 134 1.05 15.69 18.03
C TRP A 134 0.25 16.51 17.01
N GLU A 135 0.34 16.20 15.71
CA GLU A 135 -0.28 17.02 14.65
C GLU A 135 -1.80 17.00 14.63
N GLN A 136 -2.45 15.98 15.19
CA GLN A 136 -3.91 15.98 15.39
C GLN A 136 -4.38 17.17 16.22
N GLN A 137 -3.55 17.65 17.14
CA GLN A 137 -3.85 18.78 18.02
C GLN A 137 -3.30 20.10 17.48
N HIS A 138 -2.52 20.07 16.39
CA HIS A 138 -1.81 21.24 15.84
C HIS A 138 -2.10 21.35 14.34
N THR A 139 -3.35 21.66 13.99
CA THR A 139 -3.75 21.75 12.56
C THR A 139 -3.09 22.93 11.86
N GLU A 140 -2.79 24.00 12.59
CA GLU A 140 -2.02 25.16 12.18
C GLU A 140 -0.63 24.79 11.62
N PHE A 141 -0.05 23.66 12.05
CA PHE A 141 1.19 23.19 11.44
C PHE A 141 1.02 22.88 9.94
N TRP A 142 -0.10 22.27 9.55
CA TRP A 142 -0.36 21.93 8.16
C TRP A 142 -0.77 23.13 7.32
N VAL A 143 -1.56 24.03 7.90
CA VAL A 143 -2.12 25.18 7.18
C VAL A 143 -1.11 26.33 7.14
N ASP A 144 -0.59 26.74 8.30
CA ASP A 144 0.17 27.98 8.42
C ASP A 144 1.69 27.75 8.31
N THR A 145 2.20 26.63 8.84
CA THR A 145 3.66 26.36 8.83
C THR A 145 4.12 25.73 7.53
N LEU A 146 3.35 24.77 7.00
CA LEU A 146 3.70 24.04 5.78
C LEU A 146 3.09 24.62 4.50
N ASP A 147 2.00 25.39 4.61
CA ASP A 147 1.08 25.66 3.49
C ASP A 147 0.78 24.40 2.67
N PHE A 148 0.39 23.33 3.39
CA PHE A 148 0.07 22.07 2.74
C PHE A 148 -1.07 22.20 1.70
N PRO A 149 -2.11 23.04 1.90
CA PRO A 149 -3.08 23.33 0.85
C PRO A 149 -2.45 23.87 -0.43
N GLY A 150 -1.54 24.85 -0.34
CA GLY A 150 -0.78 25.38 -1.48
C GLY A 150 0.00 24.30 -2.22
N TYR A 151 0.75 23.47 -1.49
CA TYR A 151 1.46 22.31 -2.06
C TYR A 151 0.50 21.31 -2.73
N MET A 152 -0.63 20.97 -2.11
CA MET A 152 -1.61 20.03 -2.65
C MET A 152 -2.24 20.54 -3.94
N LEU A 153 -2.53 21.84 -4.02
CA LEU A 153 -3.09 22.47 -5.22
C LEU A 153 -2.04 22.54 -6.34
N ASN A 154 -0.87 23.11 -6.05
CA ASN A 154 0.10 23.49 -7.07
C ASN A 154 1.00 22.33 -7.52
N VAL A 155 1.33 21.40 -6.61
CA VAL A 155 2.23 20.27 -6.91
C VAL A 155 1.44 18.98 -7.16
N LYS A 156 0.42 18.70 -6.35
CA LYS A 156 -0.39 17.48 -6.50
C LYS A 156 -1.63 17.66 -7.37
N GLY A 157 -2.01 18.88 -7.74
CA GLY A 157 -3.15 19.15 -8.61
C GLY A 157 -4.49 18.78 -7.98
N LEU A 158 -4.62 18.84 -6.65
CA LEU A 158 -5.88 18.57 -5.98
C LEU A 158 -6.85 19.76 -6.16
N LEU A 159 -7.71 19.68 -7.18
CA LEU A 159 -8.70 20.73 -7.47
C LEU A 159 -10.00 20.58 -6.69
N ILE A 160 -10.33 19.35 -6.24
CA ILE A 160 -11.62 19.01 -5.63
C ILE A 160 -11.36 18.17 -4.36
N GLY A 161 -12.22 18.32 -3.36
CA GLY A 161 -12.20 17.51 -2.14
C GLY A 161 -11.38 18.12 -1.00
N ALA A 162 -11.15 19.43 -1.01
CA ALA A 162 -10.64 20.20 0.12
C ALA A 162 -11.79 20.70 1.00
N ASN A 163 -11.54 20.82 2.30
CA ASN A 163 -12.37 21.53 3.24
C ASN A 163 -12.29 23.05 2.93
N PRO A 164 -13.41 23.77 2.85
CA PRO A 164 -13.42 25.18 2.43
C PRO A 164 -12.75 26.11 3.46
N ASP A 165 -12.74 25.74 4.73
CA ASP A 165 -12.24 26.60 5.81
C ASP A 165 -10.72 26.48 5.96
N THR A 166 -10.17 25.27 5.82
CA THR A 166 -8.74 25.02 6.03
C THR A 166 -7.95 24.76 4.74
N GLY A 167 -8.62 24.51 3.61
CA GLY A 167 -7.99 24.07 2.37
C GLY A 167 -7.40 22.65 2.42
N LEU A 168 -7.41 21.99 3.58
CA LEU A 168 -6.90 20.63 3.72
C LEU A 168 -7.85 19.61 3.06
N PRO A 169 -7.33 18.50 2.51
CA PRO A 169 -8.19 17.47 1.94
C PRO A 169 -9.16 16.91 2.99
N TRP A 170 -10.41 16.62 2.60
CA TRP A 170 -11.45 16.10 3.52
C TRP A 170 -11.05 14.82 4.25
N ASN A 171 -10.10 14.05 3.73
CA ASN A 171 -9.58 12.86 4.41
C ASN A 171 -8.76 13.16 5.68
N PHE A 172 -8.42 14.43 5.95
CA PHE A 172 -7.85 14.91 7.22
C PHE A 172 -8.88 14.96 8.35
N TYR A 173 -10.17 14.75 8.04
CA TYR A 173 -11.28 14.85 8.98
C TYR A 173 -12.07 13.54 9.02
N ALA A 174 -12.56 13.17 10.20
CA ALA A 174 -13.26 11.91 10.41
C ALA A 174 -14.76 11.98 10.21
N ASN A 175 -15.35 13.13 10.46
CA ASN A 175 -16.79 13.37 10.49
C ASN A 175 -17.12 14.84 10.15
N THR A 176 -18.41 15.16 10.16
CA THR A 176 -18.94 16.52 9.97
C THR A 176 -18.59 17.46 11.12
N GLU A 177 -18.18 16.93 12.27
CA GLU A 177 -17.68 17.70 13.42
C GLU A 177 -16.19 18.09 13.27
N LEU A 178 -15.57 17.74 12.14
CA LEU A 178 -14.19 18.06 11.81
C LEU A 178 -13.16 17.45 12.78
N ASP A 179 -13.45 16.28 13.34
CA ASP A 179 -12.47 15.52 14.14
C ASP A 179 -11.23 15.19 13.30
N ARG A 180 -10.05 15.61 13.76
CA ARG A 180 -8.81 15.47 12.99
C ARG A 180 -8.30 14.03 12.98
N ARG A 181 -8.00 13.53 11.78
CA ARG A 181 -7.29 12.26 11.55
C ARG A 181 -5.79 12.47 11.48
N ALA A 182 -5.04 11.55 12.06
CA ALA A 182 -3.59 11.55 11.99
C ALA A 182 -3.10 11.25 10.56
N ALA A 183 -2.52 12.24 9.89
CA ALA A 183 -1.83 12.17 8.62
C ALA A 183 -0.40 11.62 8.75
N GLY A 184 0.22 11.82 9.91
CA GLY A 184 1.58 11.36 10.19
C GLY A 184 2.62 11.90 9.21
N LEU A 185 3.77 11.22 9.12
CA LEU A 185 4.87 11.60 8.24
C LEU A 185 4.50 11.53 6.75
N LEU A 186 3.51 10.69 6.40
CA LEU A 186 3.05 10.51 5.03
C LEU A 186 2.17 11.66 4.52
N ALA A 187 1.78 12.61 5.37
CA ALA A 187 0.87 13.70 5.03
C ALA A 187 -0.44 13.21 4.37
N SER A 188 -0.91 12.03 4.78
CA SER A 188 -2.13 11.40 4.27
C SER A 188 -2.64 10.35 5.26
N PRO A 189 -3.78 10.60 5.94
CA PRO A 189 -4.28 9.67 6.95
C PRO A 189 -4.59 8.27 6.41
N LEU A 190 -5.15 8.21 5.20
CA LEU A 190 -5.45 6.95 4.53
C LEU A 190 -4.20 6.12 4.23
N ALA A 191 -3.13 6.77 3.77
CA ALA A 191 -1.86 6.12 3.53
C ALA A 191 -1.18 5.69 4.85
N GLN A 192 -1.25 6.54 5.87
CA GLN A 192 -0.71 6.30 7.21
C GLN A 192 -1.25 4.99 7.80
N GLY A 193 -2.57 4.80 7.83
CA GLY A 193 -3.15 3.59 8.42
C GLY A 193 -2.70 2.30 7.72
N LEU A 194 -2.59 2.32 6.39
CA LEU A 194 -2.17 1.13 5.63
C LEU A 194 -0.67 0.87 5.76
N PHE A 195 0.15 1.92 5.76
CA PHE A 195 1.58 1.82 6.03
C PHE A 195 1.85 1.20 7.41
N LEU A 196 1.20 1.72 8.46
CA LEU A 196 1.37 1.21 9.82
C LEU A 196 0.91 -0.25 9.96
N ALA A 197 -0.10 -0.68 9.20
CA ALA A 197 -0.52 -2.10 9.15
C ALA A 197 0.63 -3.00 8.66
N VAL A 198 1.33 -2.56 7.60
CA VAL A 198 2.49 -3.28 7.05
C VAL A 198 3.63 -3.32 8.06
N VAL A 199 3.95 -2.18 8.68
CA VAL A 199 5.03 -2.05 9.68
C VAL A 199 4.77 -2.90 10.91
N ALA A 200 3.53 -2.91 11.41
CA ALA A 200 3.13 -3.68 12.57
C ALA A 200 3.49 -5.16 12.39
N LEU A 201 3.05 -5.75 11.27
CA LEU A 201 3.23 -7.18 11.05
C LEU A 201 4.65 -7.55 10.61
N ALA A 202 5.28 -6.73 9.77
CA ALA A 202 6.69 -6.91 9.41
C ALA A 202 7.59 -6.81 10.65
N GLY A 203 7.28 -5.89 11.57
CA GLY A 203 7.98 -5.71 12.83
C GLY A 203 7.88 -6.91 13.75
N VAL A 204 6.67 -7.45 13.95
CA VAL A 204 6.45 -8.69 14.71
C VAL A 204 7.27 -9.83 14.11
N ALA A 205 7.19 -10.04 12.80
CA ALA A 205 7.94 -11.09 12.11
C ALA A 205 9.47 -10.93 12.21
N CYS A 206 9.96 -9.69 12.16
CA CYS A 206 11.39 -9.40 12.28
C CYS A 206 11.91 -9.65 13.71
N LEU A 207 11.10 -9.36 14.73
CA LEU A 207 11.50 -9.40 16.14
C LEU A 207 11.11 -10.68 16.87
N GLU A 208 10.21 -11.51 16.35
CA GLU A 208 9.64 -12.66 17.08
C GLU A 208 10.69 -13.67 17.60
N ARG A 209 11.84 -13.82 16.93
CA ARG A 209 12.88 -14.76 17.37
C ARG A 209 13.87 -14.18 18.39
N ARG A 210 14.02 -12.86 18.44
CA ARG A 210 15.04 -12.17 19.27
C ARG A 210 14.44 -11.41 20.43
N ALA A 211 13.36 -10.66 20.17
CA ALA A 211 12.73 -9.76 21.12
C ALA A 211 11.21 -9.73 20.88
N ARG A 212 10.56 -10.90 21.01
CA ARG A 212 9.12 -11.05 20.68
C ARG A 212 8.23 -10.01 21.35
N TRP A 213 8.50 -9.68 22.61
CA TRP A 213 7.70 -8.73 23.37
C TRP A 213 7.89 -7.30 22.87
N LEU A 214 9.11 -6.93 22.46
CA LEU A 214 9.35 -5.66 21.78
C LEU A 214 8.61 -5.60 20.44
N GLY A 215 8.57 -6.72 19.69
CA GLY A 215 7.77 -6.83 18.46
C GLY A 215 6.29 -6.61 18.69
N MET A 216 5.72 -7.25 19.74
CA MET A 216 4.31 -7.08 20.11
C MET A 216 4.01 -5.66 20.63
N ALA A 217 4.90 -5.08 21.44
CA ALA A 217 4.76 -3.70 21.91
C ALA A 217 4.81 -2.70 20.75
N SER A 218 5.74 -2.89 19.81
CA SER A 218 5.81 -2.08 18.59
C SER A 218 4.54 -2.23 17.75
N CYS A 219 4.01 -3.45 17.63
CA CYS A 219 2.73 -3.72 16.97
C CYS A 219 1.60 -2.94 17.62
N LEU A 220 1.52 -2.91 18.95
CA LEU A 220 0.52 -2.14 19.69
C LEU A 220 0.62 -0.64 19.39
N VAL A 221 1.85 -0.08 19.40
CA VAL A 221 2.08 1.33 19.01
C VAL A 221 1.61 1.59 17.57
N MET A 222 1.86 0.67 16.64
CA MET A 222 1.39 0.82 15.26
C MET A 222 -0.15 0.77 15.19
N PHE A 223 -0.80 -0.10 15.97
CA PHE A 223 -2.27 -0.16 16.05
C PHE A 223 -2.88 1.12 16.62
N ILE A 224 -2.24 1.76 17.60
CA ILE A 224 -2.65 3.08 18.09
C ILE A 224 -2.60 4.10 16.95
N GLY A 225 -1.50 4.14 16.19
CA GLY A 225 -1.38 5.04 15.02
C GLY A 225 -2.39 4.73 13.91
N ILE A 226 -2.70 3.46 13.66
CA ILE A 226 -3.76 3.05 12.72
C ILE A 226 -5.11 3.61 13.20
N TRP A 227 -5.40 3.50 14.50
CA TRP A 227 -6.63 4.02 15.08
C TRP A 227 -6.75 5.53 14.92
N MET A 228 -5.69 6.27 15.25
CA MET A 228 -5.64 7.72 15.10
C MET A 228 -5.77 8.19 13.65
N SER A 229 -5.30 7.40 12.68
CA SER A 229 -5.48 7.71 11.26
C SER A 229 -6.95 7.63 10.81
N GLY A 230 -7.83 6.98 11.59
CA GLY A 230 -9.23 6.76 11.24
C GLY A 230 -9.44 5.85 10.02
N THR A 231 -8.39 5.19 9.53
CA THR A 231 -8.43 4.45 8.26
C THR A 231 -8.93 3.04 8.45
N ARG A 232 -10.22 2.82 8.14
CA ARG A 232 -10.88 1.51 8.26
C ARG A 232 -10.20 0.41 7.45
N ALA A 233 -9.72 0.73 6.25
CA ALA A 233 -8.98 -0.22 5.42
C ALA A 233 -7.70 -0.71 6.12
N GLY A 234 -6.96 0.19 6.79
CA GLY A 234 -5.78 -0.14 7.57
C GLY A 234 -6.13 -0.96 8.81
N MET A 235 -7.19 -0.58 9.54
CA MET A 235 -7.69 -1.33 10.70
C MET A 235 -8.05 -2.76 10.33
N LEU A 236 -8.81 -2.95 9.25
CA LEU A 236 -9.23 -4.27 8.75
C LEU A 236 -8.03 -5.10 8.31
N ALA A 237 -7.14 -4.52 7.51
CA ALA A 237 -5.96 -5.21 7.01
C ALA A 237 -5.01 -5.64 8.14
N ALA A 238 -4.71 -4.74 9.08
CA ALA A 238 -3.87 -5.03 10.24
C ALA A 238 -4.50 -6.11 11.12
N SER A 239 -5.80 -6.01 11.40
CA SER A 239 -6.52 -6.94 12.28
C SER A 239 -6.56 -8.36 11.70
N LEU A 240 -6.99 -8.50 10.44
CA LEU A 240 -7.02 -9.80 9.77
C LEU A 240 -5.62 -10.41 9.68
N ALA A 241 -4.64 -9.60 9.31
CA ALA A 241 -3.29 -10.08 9.14
C ALA A 241 -2.63 -10.47 10.48
N LEU A 242 -2.85 -9.70 11.55
CA LEU A 242 -2.37 -10.02 12.91
C LEU A 242 -2.99 -11.30 13.43
N VAL A 243 -4.32 -11.43 13.37
CA VAL A 243 -5.02 -12.64 13.85
C VAL A 243 -4.55 -13.87 13.08
N GLY A 244 -4.49 -13.79 11.75
CA GLY A 244 -4.00 -14.89 10.93
C GLY A 244 -2.54 -15.25 11.23
N TYR A 245 -1.67 -14.24 11.38
CA TYR A 245 -0.27 -14.45 11.74
C TYR A 245 -0.14 -15.12 13.11
N MET A 246 -0.83 -14.62 14.13
CA MET A 246 -0.82 -15.19 15.47
C MET A 246 -1.36 -16.62 15.47
N ALA A 247 -2.43 -16.91 14.72
CA ALA A 247 -3.02 -18.25 14.65
C ALA A 247 -2.07 -19.29 14.03
N THR A 248 -1.23 -18.88 13.08
CA THR A 248 -0.43 -19.78 12.22
C THR A 248 1.07 -19.74 12.47
N SER A 249 1.61 -18.71 13.14
CA SER A 249 3.02 -18.61 13.49
C SER A 249 3.38 -19.63 14.56
N SER A 250 4.09 -20.68 14.18
CA SER A 250 4.64 -21.67 15.11
C SER A 250 5.90 -21.17 15.81
N THR A 251 6.51 -20.11 15.30
CA THR A 251 7.76 -19.55 15.80
C THR A 251 7.53 -18.46 16.86
N LEU A 252 6.46 -17.68 16.75
CA LEU A 252 6.06 -16.68 17.76
C LEU A 252 5.62 -17.36 19.07
N PHE A 253 4.70 -18.32 18.97
CA PHE A 253 4.21 -19.12 20.10
C PHE A 253 4.32 -20.62 19.78
N ARG A 254 5.30 -21.28 20.41
CA ARG A 254 5.58 -22.72 20.22
C ARG A 254 4.40 -23.60 20.64
N GLY A 255 3.75 -23.28 21.77
CA GLY A 255 2.62 -24.04 22.28
C GLY A 255 1.32 -23.78 21.52
N ARG A 256 0.64 -24.83 21.04
CA ARG A 256 -0.66 -24.72 20.35
C ARG A 256 -1.74 -24.04 21.20
N LYS A 257 -1.80 -24.37 22.50
CA LYS A 257 -2.76 -23.77 23.45
C LYS A 257 -2.48 -22.28 23.66
N THR A 258 -1.23 -21.90 23.91
CA THR A 258 -0.82 -20.48 24.05
C THR A 258 -1.13 -19.69 22.79
N ARG A 259 -0.84 -20.26 21.62
CA ARG A 259 -1.14 -19.64 20.34
C ARG A 259 -2.63 -19.38 20.14
N LEU A 260 -3.45 -20.40 20.43
CA LEU A 260 -4.91 -20.28 20.38
C LEU A 260 -5.42 -19.22 21.36
N LEU A 261 -4.97 -19.26 22.62
CA LEU A 261 -5.34 -18.28 23.64
C LEU A 261 -4.98 -16.86 23.21
N MET A 262 -3.75 -16.63 22.77
CA MET A 262 -3.30 -15.31 22.32
C MET A 262 -4.07 -14.82 21.10
N THR A 263 -4.42 -15.72 20.17
CA THR A 263 -5.26 -15.40 19.02
C THR A 263 -6.66 -14.99 19.46
N ILE A 264 -7.29 -15.76 20.36
CA ILE A 264 -8.63 -15.45 20.91
C ILE A 264 -8.59 -14.11 21.66
N CYS A 265 -7.59 -13.87 22.49
CA CYS A 265 -7.43 -12.60 23.20
C CYS A 265 -7.27 -11.42 22.23
N ALA A 266 -6.42 -11.55 21.21
CA ALA A 266 -6.24 -10.51 20.20
C ALA A 266 -7.54 -10.25 19.42
N SER A 267 -8.24 -11.30 18.99
CA SER A 267 -9.55 -11.19 18.34
C SER A 267 -10.57 -10.51 19.24
N GLY A 268 -10.63 -10.87 20.53
CA GLY A 268 -11.53 -10.25 21.50
C GLY A 268 -11.25 -8.76 21.68
N ILE A 269 -9.98 -8.37 21.82
CA ILE A 269 -9.58 -6.96 21.91
C ILE A 269 -9.97 -6.20 20.63
N ILE A 270 -9.71 -6.76 19.45
CA ILE A 270 -10.05 -6.14 18.17
C ILE A 270 -11.56 -5.95 18.03
N VAL A 271 -12.35 -6.96 18.40
CA VAL A 271 -13.82 -6.89 18.36
C VAL A 271 -14.34 -5.83 19.32
N LEU A 272 -13.84 -5.80 20.56
CA LEU A 272 -14.23 -4.78 21.55
C LEU A 272 -13.86 -3.37 21.09
N ALA A 273 -12.63 -3.18 20.62
CA ALA A 273 -12.16 -1.88 20.13
C ALA A 273 -12.98 -1.41 18.91
N SER A 274 -13.31 -2.33 17.99
CA SER A 274 -14.01 -2.00 16.74
C SER A 274 -15.53 -1.94 16.87
N TYR A 275 -16.09 -2.27 18.04
CA TYR A 275 -17.54 -2.44 18.22
C TYR A 275 -18.34 -1.20 17.81
N SER A 276 -17.94 -0.02 18.29
CA SER A 276 -18.63 1.24 17.95
C SER A 276 -18.54 1.55 16.46
N ILE A 277 -17.38 1.36 15.83
CA ILE A 277 -17.18 1.59 14.39
C ILE A 277 -18.07 0.65 13.57
N VAL A 278 -18.16 -0.62 13.96
CA VAL A 278 -19.00 -1.61 13.26
C VAL A 278 -20.47 -1.25 13.41
N GLN A 279 -20.95 -0.90 14.62
CA GLN A 279 -22.34 -0.49 14.82
C GLN A 279 -22.68 0.76 14.01
N PHE A 280 -21.80 1.76 14.01
CA PHE A 280 -21.96 2.99 13.24
C PHE A 280 -22.03 2.70 11.73
N SER A 281 -21.18 1.79 11.24
CA SER A 281 -21.17 1.36 9.83
C SER A 281 -22.42 0.55 9.45
N LEU A 282 -22.90 -0.34 10.33
CA LEU A 282 -24.11 -1.14 10.11
C LEU A 282 -25.37 -0.29 10.07
N GLN A 283 -25.41 0.78 10.86
CA GLN A 283 -26.51 1.75 10.86
C GLN A 283 -26.44 2.73 9.68
N LEU A 284 -25.41 2.65 8.83
CA LEU A 284 -25.15 3.60 7.74
C LEU A 284 -25.13 5.05 8.22
N ALA A 285 -24.71 5.26 9.47
CA ALA A 285 -24.69 6.56 10.12
C ALA A 285 -23.50 7.42 9.66
N ASP A 286 -22.61 6.88 8.81
CA ASP A 286 -21.48 7.59 8.25
C ASP A 286 -21.53 7.65 6.71
N GLY A 287 -21.24 8.84 6.16
CA GLY A 287 -21.21 9.05 4.72
C GLY A 287 -20.17 8.21 3.98
N SER A 288 -19.11 7.75 4.66
CA SER A 288 -18.05 6.93 4.05
C SER A 288 -18.54 5.51 3.74
N THR A 289 -19.25 4.83 4.65
CA THR A 289 -19.83 3.50 4.38
C THR A 289 -20.86 3.56 3.26
N VAL A 290 -21.73 4.58 3.28
CA VAL A 290 -22.73 4.79 2.24
C VAL A 290 -22.05 5.03 0.89
N GLY A 291 -21.01 5.87 0.84
CA GLY A 291 -20.20 6.12 -0.36
C GLY A 291 -19.59 4.84 -0.93
N HIS A 292 -18.90 4.06 -0.09
CA HIS A 292 -18.30 2.78 -0.50
C HIS A 292 -19.33 1.77 -1.03
N TRP A 293 -20.50 1.70 -0.38
CA TRP A 293 -21.58 0.82 -0.81
C TRP A 293 -22.18 1.25 -2.14
N MET A 294 -22.47 2.54 -2.32
CA MET A 294 -22.99 3.09 -3.58
C MET A 294 -21.97 2.92 -4.72
N ALA A 295 -20.68 3.14 -4.45
CA ALA A 295 -19.61 2.93 -5.41
C ALA A 295 -19.53 1.46 -5.85
N LEU A 296 -19.60 0.51 -4.91
CA LEU A 296 -19.63 -0.92 -5.21
C LEU A 296 -20.85 -1.31 -6.05
N GLN A 297 -22.04 -0.81 -5.70
CA GLN A 297 -23.25 -1.07 -6.47
C GLN A 297 -23.15 -0.53 -7.90
N LYS A 298 -22.64 0.69 -8.07
CA LYS A 298 -22.43 1.29 -9.40
C LYS A 298 -21.39 0.51 -10.21
N ASN A 299 -20.28 0.12 -9.57
CA ASN A 299 -19.25 -0.73 -10.18
C ASN A 299 -19.83 -2.04 -10.71
N LEU A 300 -20.62 -2.76 -9.90
CA LEU A 300 -21.24 -4.02 -10.31
C LEU A 300 -22.26 -3.86 -11.44
N ARG A 301 -23.02 -2.76 -11.45
CA ARG A 301 -23.99 -2.46 -12.53
C ARG A 301 -23.29 -2.13 -13.85
N GLU A 302 -22.17 -1.42 -13.80
CA GLU A 302 -21.49 -0.90 -14.99
C GLU A 302 -20.33 -1.77 -15.50
N VAL A 303 -19.85 -2.76 -14.72
CA VAL A 303 -18.72 -3.62 -15.13
C VAL A 303 -18.99 -4.37 -16.44
N SER A 304 -20.26 -4.67 -16.74
CA SER A 304 -20.70 -5.29 -17.99
C SER A 304 -20.31 -4.47 -19.23
N ARG A 305 -20.15 -3.14 -19.09
CA ARG A 305 -19.77 -2.22 -20.18
C ARG A 305 -18.29 -2.30 -20.54
N VAL A 306 -17.45 -2.87 -19.68
CA VAL A 306 -15.98 -2.89 -19.81
C VAL A 306 -15.39 -4.30 -19.72
N VAL A 307 -16.22 -5.33 -19.97
CA VAL A 307 -15.81 -6.74 -19.78
C VAL A 307 -14.58 -7.08 -20.60
N LEU A 308 -14.63 -6.88 -21.92
CA LEU A 308 -13.51 -7.26 -22.80
C LEU A 308 -12.49 -6.13 -22.94
N LEU A 309 -12.97 -4.90 -23.13
CA LEU A 309 -12.16 -3.72 -23.34
C LEU A 309 -12.56 -2.67 -22.32
N GLY A 310 -11.57 -2.17 -21.58
CA GLY A 310 -11.75 -1.02 -20.69
C GLY A 310 -12.14 0.23 -21.47
N ALA A 311 -12.69 1.21 -20.76
CA ALA A 311 -13.01 2.52 -21.30
C ALA A 311 -11.77 3.30 -21.76
N GLY A 312 -10.60 2.97 -21.21
CA GLY A 312 -9.34 3.66 -21.47
C GLY A 312 -8.68 4.12 -20.18
N LEU A 313 -7.36 4.28 -20.23
CA LEU A 313 -6.61 4.91 -19.15
C LEU A 313 -7.11 6.33 -18.90
N GLY A 314 -7.23 6.72 -17.64
CA GLY A 314 -7.72 8.06 -17.27
C GLY A 314 -9.23 8.21 -17.24
N GLN A 315 -10.00 7.15 -17.50
CA GLN A 315 -11.46 7.16 -17.43
C GLN A 315 -12.02 6.81 -16.04
N GLN A 316 -11.16 6.32 -15.15
CA GLN A 316 -11.49 6.05 -13.75
C GLN A 316 -10.25 6.25 -12.86
N GLY A 317 -10.51 6.41 -11.57
CA GLY A 317 -9.53 6.46 -10.50
C GLY A 317 -9.16 7.86 -10.06
N ALA A 318 -8.33 7.96 -9.03
CA ALA A 318 -7.96 9.23 -8.40
C ALA A 318 -7.50 10.33 -9.38
N ILE A 319 -6.73 9.97 -10.42
CA ILE A 319 -6.25 10.93 -11.43
C ILE A 319 -7.40 11.49 -12.28
N ALA A 320 -8.36 10.64 -12.66
CA ALA A 320 -9.53 11.07 -13.43
C ALA A 320 -10.46 11.96 -12.58
N ALA A 321 -10.67 11.57 -11.32
CA ALA A 321 -11.49 12.32 -10.37
C ALA A 321 -10.93 13.73 -10.09
N GLN A 322 -9.61 13.86 -9.96
CA GLN A 322 -8.94 15.15 -9.74
C GLN A 322 -9.17 16.16 -10.87
N GLN A 323 -9.43 15.69 -12.10
CA GLN A 323 -9.69 16.57 -13.24
C GLN A 323 -11.18 16.83 -13.49
N GLY A 324 -12.06 16.39 -12.58
CA GLY A 324 -13.52 16.56 -12.75
C GLY A 324 -14.09 15.79 -13.94
N ALA A 325 -13.35 14.81 -14.49
CA ALA A 325 -13.84 13.98 -15.58
C ALA A 325 -14.98 13.09 -15.07
N THR A 326 -16.04 12.94 -15.88
CA THR A 326 -17.13 12.01 -15.57
C THR A 326 -16.59 10.58 -15.55
N SER A 327 -16.40 10.01 -14.36
CA SER A 327 -15.85 8.67 -14.21
C SER A 327 -16.88 7.60 -14.55
N ILE A 328 -16.49 6.64 -15.37
CA ILE A 328 -17.24 5.37 -15.50
C ILE A 328 -17.08 4.57 -14.21
N GLY A 329 -18.15 3.90 -13.77
CA GLY A 329 -18.18 3.15 -12.51
C GLY A 329 -18.28 4.04 -11.27
N GLY A 330 -18.14 3.40 -10.11
CA GLY A 330 -18.19 4.01 -8.78
C GLY A 330 -16.93 4.76 -8.36
N GLY A 331 -15.82 4.64 -9.10
CA GLY A 331 -14.58 5.36 -8.82
C GLY A 331 -13.79 4.83 -7.62
N GLU A 332 -14.12 3.64 -7.14
CA GLU A 332 -13.46 2.99 -6.00
C GLU A 332 -13.17 1.52 -6.26
N GLY A 333 -12.20 0.99 -5.50
CA GLY A 333 -11.76 -0.41 -5.58
C GLY A 333 -10.72 -0.61 -6.68
N ALA A 334 -9.51 -1.02 -6.30
CA ALA A 334 -8.40 -1.25 -7.22
C ALA A 334 -8.75 -2.21 -8.38
N ILE A 335 -9.52 -3.29 -8.13
CA ILE A 335 -9.92 -4.23 -9.19
C ILE A 335 -10.83 -3.56 -10.21
N PHE A 336 -11.79 -2.77 -9.74
CA PHE A 336 -12.69 -2.03 -10.61
C PHE A 336 -11.94 -0.94 -11.36
N SER A 337 -11.08 -0.20 -10.68
CA SER A 337 -10.17 0.80 -11.25
C SER A 337 -9.34 0.23 -12.41
N ILE A 338 -8.84 -0.99 -12.26
CA ILE A 338 -8.16 -1.72 -13.34
C ILE A 338 -9.15 -2.16 -14.43
N ALA A 339 -10.29 -2.75 -14.08
CA ALA A 339 -11.26 -3.28 -15.03
C ALA A 339 -11.88 -2.19 -15.91
N PHE A 340 -12.27 -1.06 -15.35
CA PHE A 340 -12.84 0.06 -16.11
C PHE A 340 -11.80 0.76 -16.99
N GLN A 341 -10.51 0.77 -16.60
CA GLN A 341 -9.48 1.39 -17.43
C GLN A 341 -8.92 0.44 -18.51
N LEU A 342 -8.70 -0.84 -18.19
CA LEU A 342 -7.97 -1.80 -19.04
C LEU A 342 -8.79 -3.05 -19.44
N GLY A 343 -9.97 -3.24 -18.86
CA GLY A 343 -10.85 -4.40 -19.09
C GLY A 343 -10.71 -5.49 -18.03
N LEU A 344 -11.69 -6.39 -17.95
CA LEU A 344 -11.68 -7.53 -17.03
C LEU A 344 -10.46 -8.46 -17.21
N PRO A 345 -9.95 -8.73 -18.43
CA PRO A 345 -8.71 -9.49 -18.61
C PRO A 345 -7.53 -8.91 -17.83
N ALA A 346 -7.37 -7.58 -17.80
CA ALA A 346 -6.31 -6.92 -17.04
C ALA A 346 -6.48 -7.13 -15.53
N ALA A 347 -7.72 -7.00 -15.03
CA ALA A 347 -8.03 -7.26 -13.62
C ALA A 347 -7.73 -8.71 -13.22
N LEU A 348 -8.04 -9.68 -14.09
CA LEU A 348 -7.70 -11.09 -13.88
C LEU A 348 -6.20 -11.35 -13.90
N LEU A 349 -5.44 -10.68 -14.76
CA LEU A 349 -3.97 -10.75 -14.76
C LEU A 349 -3.39 -10.20 -13.46
N PHE A 350 -3.89 -9.06 -12.98
CA PHE A 350 -3.51 -8.50 -11.69
C PHE A 350 -3.85 -9.46 -10.54
N LEU A 351 -5.05 -10.04 -10.50
CA LEU A 351 -5.45 -11.03 -9.50
C LEU A 351 -4.61 -12.31 -9.57
N THR A 352 -4.20 -12.72 -10.77
CA THR A 352 -3.31 -13.86 -10.96
C THR A 352 -1.92 -13.57 -10.38
N PHE A 353 -1.37 -12.38 -10.62
CA PHE A 353 -0.15 -11.92 -9.95
C PHE A 353 -0.31 -11.94 -8.44
N TYR A 354 -1.37 -11.33 -7.92
CA TYR A 354 -1.67 -11.22 -6.49
C TYR A 354 -1.79 -12.59 -5.80
N GLY A 355 -2.55 -13.51 -6.41
CA GLY A 355 -2.73 -14.87 -5.91
C GLY A 355 -1.44 -15.70 -5.98
N ASN A 356 -0.65 -15.55 -7.04
CA ASN A 356 0.64 -16.24 -7.17
C ASN A 356 1.66 -15.70 -6.16
N LEU A 357 1.63 -14.41 -5.85
CA LEU A 357 2.43 -13.79 -4.79
C LEU A 357 2.06 -14.38 -3.42
N ALA A 358 0.77 -14.39 -3.06
CA ALA A 358 0.31 -14.98 -1.80
C ALA A 358 0.75 -16.45 -1.67
N ARG A 359 0.56 -17.23 -2.73
CA ARG A 359 0.99 -18.64 -2.77
C ARG A 359 2.50 -18.80 -2.59
N ALA A 360 3.31 -17.94 -3.23
CA ALA A 360 4.76 -17.99 -3.10
C ALA A 360 5.22 -17.67 -1.67
N LEU A 361 4.61 -16.65 -1.04
CA LEU A 361 4.90 -16.28 0.35
C LEU A 361 4.50 -17.39 1.32
N TRP A 362 3.32 -18.00 1.13
CA TRP A 362 2.89 -19.14 1.94
C TRP A 362 3.84 -20.34 1.82
N ARG A 363 4.27 -20.67 0.60
CA ARG A 363 5.24 -21.74 0.35
C ARG A 363 6.59 -21.44 1.01
N GLY A 364 7.08 -20.20 0.89
CA GLY A 364 8.30 -19.75 1.56
C GLY A 364 8.26 -19.97 3.07
N TYR A 365 7.12 -19.68 3.72
CA TYR A 365 6.94 -20.01 5.13
C TYR A 365 6.85 -21.53 5.38
N ARG A 366 6.08 -22.27 4.57
CA ARG A 366 5.91 -23.72 4.72
C ARG A 366 7.22 -24.50 4.62
N GLU A 367 8.11 -24.08 3.73
CA GLU A 367 9.39 -24.74 3.44
C GLU A 367 10.50 -24.30 4.41
N HIS A 368 10.60 -23.00 4.70
CA HIS A 368 11.73 -22.44 5.46
C HIS A 368 11.39 -21.95 6.86
N ARG A 369 10.10 -22.00 7.25
CA ARG A 369 9.58 -21.39 8.49
C ARG A 369 9.98 -19.92 8.61
N ASP A 370 10.02 -19.21 7.48
CA ASP A 370 10.42 -17.81 7.43
C ASP A 370 9.30 -16.87 7.92
N PRO A 371 9.49 -16.13 9.03
CA PRO A 371 8.44 -15.30 9.61
C PRO A 371 8.00 -14.15 8.72
N ALA A 372 8.93 -13.53 7.99
CA ALA A 372 8.62 -12.42 7.09
C ALA A 372 7.68 -12.86 5.96
N SER A 373 7.92 -14.05 5.41
CA SER A 373 7.04 -14.65 4.39
C SER A 373 5.63 -14.89 4.93
N LEU A 374 5.49 -15.34 6.18
CA LEU A 374 4.18 -15.52 6.81
C LEU A 374 3.47 -14.18 7.05
N ALA A 375 4.20 -13.15 7.51
CA ALA A 375 3.62 -11.82 7.70
C ALA A 375 3.15 -11.23 6.38
N MET A 376 3.99 -11.26 5.34
CA MET A 376 3.59 -10.73 4.03
C MET A 376 2.43 -11.53 3.41
N PHE A 377 2.36 -12.84 3.63
CA PHE A 377 1.20 -13.66 3.22
C PHE A 377 -0.09 -13.16 3.88
N TRP A 378 -0.09 -13.00 5.20
CA TRP A 378 -1.26 -12.54 5.93
C TRP A 378 -1.62 -11.08 5.66
N LEU A 379 -0.64 -10.21 5.41
CA LEU A 379 -0.91 -8.85 4.90
C LEU A 379 -1.57 -8.90 3.53
N THR A 380 -1.12 -9.79 2.64
CA THR A 380 -1.76 -9.97 1.32
C THR A 380 -3.22 -10.39 1.48
N LEU A 381 -3.53 -11.27 2.43
CA LEU A 381 -4.93 -11.64 2.71
C LEU A 381 -5.72 -10.52 3.40
N GLY A 382 -5.12 -9.81 4.36
CA GLY A 382 -5.78 -8.72 5.08
C GLY A 382 -6.08 -7.51 4.21
N ILE A 383 -5.23 -7.24 3.22
CA ILE A 383 -5.40 -6.15 2.25
C ILE A 383 -6.41 -6.55 1.15
N ALA A 384 -6.62 -7.84 0.87
CA ALA A 384 -7.47 -8.29 -0.23
C ALA A 384 -8.90 -7.72 -0.23
N PRO A 385 -9.62 -7.55 0.91
CA PRO A 385 -10.92 -6.90 0.92
C PRO A 385 -10.90 -5.47 0.37
N THR A 386 -9.78 -4.75 0.57
CA THR A 386 -9.62 -3.37 0.08
C THR A 386 -9.54 -3.30 -1.44
N LEU A 387 -9.23 -4.40 -2.14
CA LEU A 387 -9.20 -4.44 -3.60
C LEU A 387 -10.56 -4.11 -4.24
N MET A 388 -11.67 -4.34 -3.52
CA MET A 388 -13.02 -4.05 -4.01
C MET A 388 -13.57 -2.72 -3.52
N THR A 389 -13.04 -2.19 -2.41
CA THR A 389 -13.61 -1.02 -1.72
C THR A 389 -12.70 0.21 -1.76
N SER A 390 -11.44 0.06 -2.15
CA SER A 390 -10.47 1.16 -2.13
C SER A 390 -9.40 1.05 -3.21
N GLU A 391 -8.94 2.20 -3.69
CA GLU A 391 -7.83 2.31 -4.64
C GLU A 391 -6.46 2.34 -3.97
N HIS A 392 -6.37 2.32 -2.63
CA HIS A 392 -5.09 2.48 -1.91
C HIS A 392 -4.01 1.44 -2.28
N MET A 393 -4.40 0.28 -2.79
CA MET A 393 -3.51 -0.73 -3.37
C MET A 393 -2.67 -0.23 -4.56
N LEU A 394 -3.14 0.83 -5.22
CA LEU A 394 -2.51 1.47 -6.36
C LEU A 394 -1.80 2.78 -5.98
N ALA A 395 -1.77 3.15 -4.69
CA ALA A 395 -1.13 4.38 -4.23
C ALA A 395 0.26 4.13 -3.64
N VAL A 396 1.25 4.95 -4.05
CA VAL A 396 2.65 4.85 -3.58
C VAL A 396 2.75 4.98 -2.06
N SER A 397 2.11 6.00 -1.48
CA SER A 397 2.20 6.31 -0.06
C SER A 397 1.58 5.23 0.83
N GLY A 398 0.45 4.63 0.40
CA GLY A 398 -0.25 3.62 1.20
C GLY A 398 0.34 2.22 1.12
N THR A 399 0.66 1.73 -0.08
CA THR A 399 1.06 0.32 -0.29
C THR A 399 2.44 0.12 -0.88
N GLY A 400 3.19 1.18 -1.18
CA GLY A 400 4.52 1.00 -1.76
C GLY A 400 5.47 0.20 -0.84
N ALA A 401 5.42 0.41 0.48
CA ALA A 401 6.16 -0.41 1.45
C ALA A 401 5.74 -1.88 1.41
N PHE A 402 4.44 -2.16 1.31
CA PHE A 402 3.90 -3.51 1.16
C PHE A 402 4.46 -4.22 -0.07
N TRP A 403 4.42 -3.57 -1.24
CA TRP A 403 4.90 -4.13 -2.49
C TRP A 403 6.42 -4.36 -2.47
N LEU A 404 7.19 -3.39 -1.96
CA LEU A 404 8.65 -3.53 -1.79
C LEU A 404 8.99 -4.70 -0.87
N LEU A 405 8.32 -4.83 0.27
CA LEU A 405 8.56 -5.92 1.21
C LEU A 405 8.14 -7.29 0.63
N CYS A 406 7.07 -7.36 -0.17
CA CYS A 406 6.69 -8.60 -0.86
C CYS A 406 7.81 -9.10 -1.77
N GLY A 407 8.35 -8.22 -2.62
CA GLY A 407 9.47 -8.55 -3.51
C GLY A 407 10.75 -8.89 -2.75
N ALA A 408 11.10 -8.06 -1.76
CA ALA A 408 12.29 -8.25 -0.93
C ALA A 408 12.24 -9.57 -0.13
N THR A 409 11.07 -9.92 0.40
CA THR A 409 10.87 -11.15 1.18
C THR A 409 11.09 -12.37 0.31
N LEU A 410 10.43 -12.46 -0.85
CA LEU A 410 10.61 -13.59 -1.77
C LEU A 410 12.05 -13.72 -2.26
N ARG A 411 12.75 -12.61 -2.51
CA ARG A 411 14.15 -12.66 -2.94
C ARG A 411 15.10 -13.12 -1.83
N SER A 412 14.77 -12.83 -0.57
CA SER A 412 15.60 -13.16 0.60
C SER A 412 15.45 -14.60 1.09
N LEU A 413 14.48 -15.34 0.55
CA LEU A 413 14.28 -16.75 0.88
C LEU A 413 15.55 -17.55 0.55
N PRO A 414 15.91 -18.54 1.37
CA PRO A 414 16.97 -19.47 1.04
C PRO A 414 16.67 -20.10 -0.32
N GLN A 415 17.66 -20.11 -1.22
CA GLN A 415 17.52 -20.91 -2.43
C GLN A 415 17.50 -22.37 -1.99
N THR A 416 16.38 -23.07 -2.20
CA THR A 416 16.38 -24.52 -2.16
C THR A 416 17.46 -24.96 -3.15
N PRO A 417 18.49 -25.72 -2.71
CA PRO A 417 19.37 -26.36 -3.65
C PRO A 417 18.48 -27.34 -4.41
N HIS A 418 18.05 -26.96 -5.60
CA HIS A 418 17.61 -27.96 -6.56
C HIS A 418 18.82 -28.83 -6.81
N SER A 419 18.77 -30.04 -6.26
CA SER A 419 19.52 -31.23 -6.62
C SER A 419 20.75 -30.94 -7.46
N ALA A 420 21.90 -30.74 -6.79
CA ALA A 420 23.21 -31.04 -7.37
C ALA A 420 23.34 -32.56 -7.53
N VAL A 421 22.42 -33.17 -8.26
CA VAL A 421 22.49 -34.54 -8.74
C VAL A 421 22.66 -34.44 -10.24
N GLY A 422 23.86 -34.77 -10.71
CA GLY A 422 24.19 -34.88 -12.12
C GLY A 422 24.65 -33.57 -12.74
N ILE A 423 25.95 -33.31 -12.66
CA ILE A 423 26.86 -33.19 -13.81
C ILE A 423 28.25 -33.06 -13.20
N ARG A 424 28.94 -34.20 -13.07
CA ARG A 424 30.41 -34.23 -13.17
C ARG A 424 30.67 -34.33 -14.67
N TYR A 425 31.38 -33.36 -15.23
CA TYR A 425 32.07 -33.57 -16.50
C TYR A 425 33.44 -34.16 -16.13
N GLU A 426 33.62 -35.44 -16.45
CA GLU A 426 34.90 -35.91 -17.00
C GLU A 426 35.05 -35.41 -18.43
#